data_AF-A0A496XRM5-F1
#
_entry.id   AF-A0A496XRM5-F1
#
_cell.length_a   1.000
_cell.length_b   1.000
_cell.length_c   1.000
_cell.angle_alpha   90.00
_cell.angle_beta   90.00
_cell.angle_gamma   90.00
#
_symmetry.space_group_name_H-M   'P 1'
#
loop_
_entity.id
_entity.type
_entity.pdbx_description
1 polymer ?
#
loop_
_entity_poly.entity_id
_entity_poly.type
_entity_poly.pdbx_seq_one_letter_code
_entity_poly.pdbx_strand_id
1 'polypeptide(L)'
;MTKKEPDWKARAQELIQVAQDELKKTAEIGKKMLFASQKTTELRDYYEMLGHKAVTELKSKKLVWADPEVTEIMEQIQEMERGLQEIEEDVRKIKSGSAKKV
;
A
#
# COMPACT_ATOMS: atom_id res chain seq x y z
N MET A 1 -36.83 -24.83 33.18
CA MET A 1 -35.40 -25.24 33.11
C MET A 1 -34.83 -24.78 31.79
N THR A 2 -34.19 -23.62 31.76
CA THR A 2 -33.55 -23.07 30.56
C THR A 2 -32.23 -23.81 30.33
N LYS A 3 -32.20 -24.69 29.32
CA LYS A 3 -30.98 -25.37 28.87
C LYS A 3 -29.99 -24.29 28.40
N LYS A 4 -28.92 -24.06 29.17
CA LYS A 4 -27.74 -23.32 28.69
C LYS A 4 -27.25 -24.05 27.45
N GLU A 5 -27.20 -23.37 26.31
CA GLU A 5 -26.56 -23.90 25.11
C GLU A 5 -25.12 -24.35 25.44
N PRO A 6 -24.62 -25.41 24.80
CA PRO A 6 -23.32 -25.97 25.16
C PRO A 6 -22.19 -25.00 24.75
N ASP A 7 -21.44 -24.53 25.74
CA ASP A 7 -20.31 -23.57 25.67
C ASP A 7 -19.32 -23.86 24.52
N TRP A 8 -19.08 -25.15 24.20
CA TRP A 8 -18.16 -25.53 23.12
C TRP A 8 -18.62 -25.10 21.72
N LYS A 9 -19.94 -25.06 21.47
CA LYS A 9 -20.48 -24.65 20.17
C LYS A 9 -20.30 -23.14 19.96
N ALA A 10 -20.50 -22.35 21.02
CA ALA A 10 -20.24 -20.92 21.01
C ALA A 10 -18.74 -20.63 20.74
N ARG A 11 -17.83 -21.32 21.44
CA ARG A 11 -16.38 -21.20 21.19
C ARG A 11 -15.98 -21.60 19.78
N ALA A 12 -16.56 -22.67 19.23
CA ALA A 12 -16.29 -23.09 17.86
C ALA A 12 -16.75 -22.06 16.83
N GLN A 13 -17.94 -21.46 17.04
CA GLN A 13 -18.42 -20.34 16.21
C GLN A 13 -17.50 -19.12 16.31
N GLU A 14 -16.99 -18.82 17.51
CA GLU A 14 -16.03 -17.73 17.73
C GLU A 14 -14.73 -17.96 16.96
N LEU A 15 -14.16 -19.17 17.01
CA LEU A 15 -12.95 -19.52 16.26
C LEU A 15 -13.14 -19.43 14.75
N ILE A 16 -14.29 -19.89 14.23
CA ILE A 16 -14.62 -19.77 12.81
C ILE A 16 -14.74 -18.30 12.42
N GLN A 17 -15.38 -17.47 13.26
CA GLN A 17 -15.53 -16.05 13.00
C GLN A 17 -14.18 -15.34 12.96
N VAL A 18 -13.29 -15.61 13.92
CA VAL A 18 -11.92 -15.06 13.95
C VAL A 18 -11.14 -15.47 12.69
N ALA A 19 -11.21 -16.74 12.30
CA ALA A 19 -10.53 -17.22 11.09
C ALA A 19 -11.06 -16.55 9.82
N GLN A 20 -12.37 -16.35 9.71
CA GLN A 20 -12.98 -15.63 8.58
C GLN A 20 -12.55 -14.17 8.53
N ASP A 21 -12.47 -13.51 9.68
CA ASP A 21 -12.07 -12.11 9.75
C ASP A 21 -10.58 -11.94 9.41
N GLU A 22 -9.72 -12.86 9.86
CA GLU A 22 -8.29 -12.83 9.52
C GLU A 22 -8.04 -13.13 8.04
N LEU A 23 -8.82 -14.04 7.45
CA LEU A 23 -8.76 -14.33 6.02
C LEU A 23 -9.17 -13.12 5.17
N LYS A 24 -10.24 -12.40 5.57
CA LYS A 24 -10.65 -11.15 4.90
C LYS A 24 -9.56 -10.09 4.98
N LYS A 25 -8.99 -9.86 6.17
CA LYS A 25 -7.89 -8.90 6.36
C LYS A 25 -6.68 -9.24 5.51
N THR A 26 -6.29 -10.51 5.49
CA THR A 26 -5.16 -10.99 4.68
C THR A 26 -5.40 -10.72 3.20
N ALA A 27 -6.61 -10.99 2.70
CA ALA A 27 -6.99 -10.68 1.32
C ALA A 27 -6.95 -9.17 1.02
N GLU A 28 -7.44 -8.32 1.93
CA GLU A 28 -7.39 -6.87 1.78
C GLU A 28 -5.95 -6.32 1.78
N ILE A 29 -5.09 -6.82 2.67
CA ILE A 29 -3.66 -6.50 2.69
C ILE A 29 -3.02 -6.95 1.38
N GLY A 30 -3.27 -8.19 0.94
CA GLY A 30 -2.73 -8.72 -0.31
C GLY A 30 -3.13 -7.87 -1.52
N LYS A 31 -4.40 -7.46 -1.61
CA LYS A 31 -4.88 -6.53 -2.64
C LYS A 31 -4.08 -5.22 -2.61
N LYS A 32 -3.91 -4.61 -1.44
CA LYS A 32 -3.15 -3.35 -1.28
C LYS A 32 -1.67 -3.52 -1.64
N MET A 33 -1.05 -4.65 -1.29
CA MET A 33 0.35 -4.96 -1.65
C MET A 33 0.54 -5.11 -3.15
N LEU A 34 -0.42 -5.69 -3.88
CA LEU A 34 -0.35 -5.76 -5.34
C LEU A 34 -0.33 -4.36 -5.97
N PHE A 35 -1.19 -3.45 -5.49
CA PHE A 35 -1.17 -2.06 -5.94
C PHE A 35 0.13 -1.35 -5.56
N ALA A 36 0.66 -1.56 -4.36
CA ALA A 36 1.95 -1.00 -3.95
C ALA A 36 3.10 -1.51 -4.84
N SER A 37 3.08 -2.78 -5.23
CA SER A 37 4.10 -3.36 -6.13
C SER A 37 4.09 -2.68 -7.51
N GLN A 38 2.90 -2.39 -8.05
CA GLN A 38 2.76 -1.66 -9.31
C GLN A 38 3.30 -0.23 -9.17
N LYS A 39 2.81 0.52 -8.19
CA LYS A 39 3.26 1.90 -7.92
C LYS A 39 4.76 2.01 -7.66
N THR A 40 5.37 1.03 -6.99
CA THR A 40 6.82 1.02 -6.75
C THR A 40 7.60 0.86 -8.04
N THR A 41 7.10 0.04 -8.98
CA THR A 41 7.73 -0.14 -10.29
C THR A 41 7.62 1.16 -11.09
N GLU A 42 6.44 1.75 -11.15
CA GLU A 42 6.21 3.04 -11.82
C GLU A 42 7.06 4.17 -11.22
N LEU A 43 7.15 4.25 -9.89
CA LEU A 43 7.98 5.24 -9.19
C LEU A 43 9.46 5.10 -9.57
N ARG A 44 9.99 3.87 -9.61
CA ARG A 44 11.35 3.61 -10.05
C ARG A 44 11.54 4.08 -11.50
N ASP A 45 10.60 3.76 -12.38
CA ASP A 45 10.69 4.12 -13.79
C ASP A 45 10.69 5.65 -13.98
N TYR A 46 9.89 6.40 -13.21
CA TYR A 46 9.94 7.87 -13.20
C TYR A 46 11.28 8.44 -12.70
N TYR A 47 11.85 7.85 -11.65
CA TYR A 47 13.19 8.24 -11.18
C TYR A 47 14.28 7.96 -12.23
N GLU A 48 14.18 6.83 -12.94
CA GLU A 48 15.08 6.50 -14.04
C GLU A 48 14.92 7.48 -15.21
N MET A 49 13.68 7.83 -15.59
CA MET A 49 13.41 8.83 -16.62
C MET A 49 14.03 10.19 -16.27
N LEU A 50 13.84 10.65 -15.02
CA LEU A 50 14.44 11.88 -14.52
C LEU A 50 15.97 11.85 -14.61
N GLY A 51 16.58 10.73 -14.17
CA GLY A 51 18.03 10.53 -14.24
C GLY A 51 18.56 10.53 -15.67
N HIS A 52 17.89 9.83 -16.59
CA HIS A 52 18.25 9.79 -18.00
C HIS A 52 18.17 11.17 -18.66
N LYS A 53 17.12 11.94 -18.36
CA LYS A 53 16.96 13.31 -18.86
C LYS A 53 18.06 14.22 -18.32
N ALA A 54 18.31 14.19 -17.01
CA ALA A 54 19.39 14.97 -16.39
C ALA A 54 20.77 14.66 -17.01
N VAL A 55 21.11 13.38 -17.20
CA VAL A 55 22.38 12.97 -17.84
C VAL A 55 22.47 13.47 -19.28
N THR A 56 21.38 13.40 -20.05
CA THR A 56 21.33 13.83 -21.45
C THR A 56 21.53 15.35 -21.57
N GLU A 57 20.88 16.11 -20.70
CA GLU A 57 20.98 17.56 -20.68
C GLU A 57 22.31 18.06 -20.14
N LEU A 58 22.89 17.38 -19.14
CA LEU A 58 24.26 17.63 -18.67
C LEU A 58 25.28 17.43 -19.78
N LYS A 59 25.19 16.31 -20.53
CA LYS A 59 26.09 16.03 -21.66
C LYS A 59 25.97 17.07 -22.77
N SER A 60 24.76 17.55 -23.04
CA SER A 60 24.50 18.59 -24.03
C SER A 60 24.76 20.02 -23.53
N LYS A 61 25.12 20.19 -22.24
CA LYS A 61 25.30 21.49 -21.56
C LYS A 61 24.07 22.40 -21.65
N LYS A 62 22.87 21.81 -21.67
CA LYS A 62 21.58 22.50 -21.78
C LYS A 62 20.63 22.19 -20.63
N LEU A 63 21.18 21.83 -19.47
CA LEU A 63 20.39 21.48 -18.29
C LEU A 63 19.50 22.64 -17.85
N VAL A 64 18.19 22.42 -17.90
CA VAL A 64 17.18 23.38 -17.44
C VAL A 64 16.24 22.66 -16.48
N TRP A 65 16.41 22.90 -15.18
CA TRP A 65 15.56 22.29 -14.15
C TRP A 65 14.12 22.79 -14.15
N ALA A 66 13.87 23.96 -14.74
CA ALA A 66 12.52 24.51 -14.95
C ALA A 66 11.87 24.00 -16.24
N ASP A 67 12.37 22.90 -16.82
CA ASP A 67 11.73 22.25 -17.96
C ASP A 67 10.35 21.71 -17.52
N PRO A 68 9.26 22.02 -18.26
CA PRO A 68 7.93 21.50 -17.99
C PRO A 68 7.88 19.97 -17.85
N GLU A 69 8.67 19.23 -18.64
CA GLU A 69 8.74 17.77 -18.59
C GLU A 69 9.39 17.28 -17.28
N VAL A 70 10.42 17.98 -16.78
CA VAL A 70 11.01 17.67 -15.46
C VAL A 70 9.99 17.92 -14.35
N THR A 71 9.23 19.01 -14.46
CA THR A 71 8.20 19.37 -13.49
C THR A 71 7.10 18.30 -13.44
N GLU A 72 6.62 17.85 -14.60
CA GLU A 72 5.62 16.78 -14.69
C GLU A 72 6.13 15.46 -14.10
N ILE A 73 7.37 15.06 -14.40
CA ILE A 73 7.97 13.86 -13.81
C ILE A 73 8.05 13.98 -12.28
N MET A 74 8.43 15.15 -11.75
CA MET A 74 8.48 15.39 -10.31
C MET A 74 7.11 15.33 -9.65
N GLU A 75 6.06 15.86 -10.30
CA GLU A 75 4.68 15.76 -9.82
C GLU A 75 4.20 14.30 -9.75
N GLN A 76 4.52 13.51 -10.79
CA GLN A 76 4.19 12.07 -10.82
C GLN A 76 4.92 11.30 -9.71
N ILE A 77 6.21 11.59 -9.47
CA ILE A 77 6.97 11.00 -8.36
C ILE A 77 6.28 11.30 -7.02
N GLN A 78 5.91 12.56 -6.76
CA GLN A 78 5.25 12.95 -5.52
C GLN A 78 3.88 12.29 -5.35
N GLU A 79 3.12 12.13 -6.43
CA GLU A 79 1.84 11.43 -6.40
C GLU A 79 2.01 9.94 -6.05
N MET A 80 3.00 9.28 -6.64
CA MET A 80 3.28 7.87 -6.37
C MET A 80 3.78 7.66 -4.94
N GLU A 81 4.66 8.52 -4.44
CA GLU A 81 5.15 8.48 -3.05
C GLU A 81 4.01 8.64 -2.04
N ARG A 82 3.16 9.66 -2.24
CA ARG A 82 1.96 9.84 -1.43
C ARG A 82 1.06 8.61 -1.48
N GLY A 83 0.85 8.07 -2.68
CA GLY A 83 0.04 6.87 -2.87
C GLY A 83 0.59 5.62 -2.18
N LEU A 84 1.92 5.47 -2.11
CA LEU A 84 2.56 4.38 -1.35
C LEU A 84 2.41 4.59 0.16
N GLN A 85 2.55 5.83 0.64
CA GLN A 85 2.35 6.18 2.04
C GLN A 85 0.91 5.91 2.50
N GLU A 86 -0.09 6.27 1.69
CA GLU A 86 -1.50 5.97 1.97
C GLU A 86 -1.75 4.46 2.07
N ILE A 87 -1.14 3.66 1.18
CA ILE A 87 -1.23 2.20 1.24
C ILE A 87 -0.62 1.67 2.54
N GLU A 88 0.54 2.19 2.95
CA GLU A 88 1.20 1.80 4.20
C GLU A 88 0.32 2.10 5.41
N GLU A 89 -0.26 3.31 5.47
CA GLU A 89 -1.17 3.71 6.53
C GLU A 89 -2.40 2.80 6.60
N ASP A 90 -2.98 2.47 5.45
CA ASP A 90 -4.14 1.58 5.38
C ASP A 90 -3.81 0.17 5.83
N VAL A 91 -2.67 -0.39 5.42
CA VAL A 91 -2.21 -1.70 5.92
C VAL A 91 -1.99 -1.65 7.43
N ARG A 92 -1.44 -0.55 7.96
CA ARG A 92 -1.28 -0.36 9.41
C ARG A 92 -2.62 -0.27 10.14
N LYS A 93 -3.63 0.38 9.56
CA LYS A 93 -5.00 0.42 10.09
C LYS A 93 -5.63 -0.97 10.13
N ILE A 94 -5.50 -1.76 9.05
CA ILE A 94 -6.02 -3.15 8.99
C ILE A 94 -5.35 -4.04 10.04
N LYS A 95 -4.02 -3.94 10.18
CA LYS A 95 -3.25 -4.70 11.20
C LYS A 95 -3.62 -4.31 12.63
N SER A 96 -3.78 -3.01 12.90
CA SER A 96 -4.11 -2.50 14.25
C SER A 96 -5.58 -2.69 14.64
N GLY A 97 -6.49 -2.79 13.68
CA GLY A 97 -7.89 -3.15 13.91
C GLY A 97 -8.10 -4.54 14.56
N SER A 98 -7.07 -5.40 14.61
CA SER A 98 -7.08 -6.69 15.31
C SER A 98 -6.65 -6.61 16.78
N ALA A 99 -6.03 -5.51 17.23
CA ALA A 99 -5.29 -5.48 18.49
C ALA A 99 -6.16 -5.27 19.75
N LYS A 100 -7.50 -5.32 19.66
CA LYS A 100 -8.38 -5.24 20.83
C LYS A 100 -9.55 -6.22 20.74
N LYS A 101 -9.39 -7.35 21.45
CA LYS A 101 -10.35 -7.95 22.41
C LYS A 101 -9.80 -9.30 22.88
N VAL A 102 -8.87 -9.26 23.82
CA VAL A 102 -8.68 -10.29 24.86
C VAL A 102 -8.35 -9.53 26.14
#